data_AF-A0A846J2C3-F1
#
_entry.id   AF-A0A846J2C3-F1
#
_cell.length_a   1.000
_cell.length_b   1.000
_cell.length_c   1.000
_cell.angle_alpha   90.00
_cell.angle_beta   90.00
_cell.angle_gamma   90.00
#
_symmetry.space_group_name_H-M   'P 1'
#
loop_
_entity.id
_entity.type
_entity.pdbx_description
1 polymer ?
#
loop_
_entity_poly.entity_id
_entity_poly.type
_entity_poly.pdbx_seq_one_letter_code
_entity_poly.pdbx_strand_id
1 'polypeptide(L)'
;MATLDEVIFRGLMLNGLMELTKNKHIAVLLSAVVFGMDHVGNIHATAILIISNSLGEVMYSIAYLKSKSLYFTIVLYFSWDFFKNLYWGFL
;
A
#
# COMPACT_ATOMS: atom_id res chain seq x y z
N MET A 1 0.57 -9.78 -6.68
CA MET A 1 -0.41 -9.59 -7.79
C MET A 1 -1.30 -8.47 -7.30
N ALA A 2 -1.36 -7.32 -7.99
CA ALA A 2 -1.98 -6.10 -7.44
C ALA A 2 -3.33 -6.35 -6.73
N THR A 3 -4.19 -7.18 -7.30
CA THR A 3 -5.48 -7.55 -6.72
C THR A 3 -5.40 -8.29 -5.38
N LEU A 4 -4.49 -9.26 -5.23
CA LEU A 4 -4.35 -10.04 -4.00
C LEU A 4 -3.75 -9.19 -2.87
N ASP A 5 -2.73 -8.38 -3.21
CA ASP A 5 -2.05 -7.51 -2.24
C ASP A 5 -3.04 -6.45 -1.71
N GLU A 6 -3.91 -5.91 -2.57
CA GLU A 6 -4.98 -5.00 -2.15
C GLU A 6 -6.01 -5.68 -1.23
N VAL A 7 -6.43 -6.92 -1.51
CA VAL A 7 -7.36 -7.66 -0.65
C VAL A 7 -6.74 -7.96 0.73
N ILE A 8 -5.48 -8.38 0.78
CA ILE A 8 -4.78 -8.71 2.03
C ILE A 8 -4.58 -7.44 2.86
N PHE A 9 -3.96 -6.41 2.29
CA PHE A 9 -3.58 -5.24 3.06
C PHE A 9 -4.78 -4.34 3.40
N ARG A 10 -5.77 -4.18 2.51
CA ARG A 10 -6.89 -3.23 2.72
C ARG A 10 -8.12 -3.94 3.23
N GLY A 11 -8.43 -5.11 2.65
CA GLY A 11 -9.59 -5.90 3.03
C GLY A 11 -9.43 -6.55 4.40
N LEU A 12 -8.28 -7.15 4.69
CA LEU A 12 -8.05 -7.87 5.94
C LEU A 12 -7.23 -7.08 6.94
N MET A 13 -6.00 -6.69 6.60
CA MET A 13 -5.03 -6.16 7.56
C MET A 13 -5.44 -4.79 8.09
N LEU A 14 -5.74 -3.83 7.21
CA LEU A 14 -6.13 -2.48 7.62
C LEU A 14 -7.44 -2.50 8.42
N ASN A 15 -8.43 -3.29 8.02
CA ASN A 15 -9.67 -3.44 8.77
C ASN A 15 -9.44 -4.12 10.14
N GLY A 16 -8.63 -5.16 10.21
CA GLY A 16 -8.26 -5.80 11.47
C GLY A 16 -7.48 -4.88 12.40
N LEU A 17 -6.53 -4.10 11.87
CA LEU A 17 -5.79 -3.09 12.64
C LEU A 17 -6.68 -1.95 13.12
N MET A 18 -7.67 -1.52 12.33
CA MET A 18 -8.66 -0.53 12.77
C MET A 18 -9.51 -1.08 13.92
N GLU A 19 -9.89 -2.35 13.84
CA GLU A 19 -10.67 -3.00 14.90
C GLU A 19 -9.84 -3.17 16.19
N LEU A 20 -8.57 -3.55 16.07
CA LEU A 20 -7.66 -3.73 17.20
C LEU A 20 -7.29 -2.41 17.88
N THR A 21 -6.91 -1.39 17.10
CA THR A 21 -6.36 -0.13 17.63
C THR A 21 -7.43 0.89 17.97
N LYS A 22 -8.66 0.73 17.43
CA LYS A 22 -9.76 1.71 17.47
C LYS A 22 -9.35 3.11 16.98
N ASN A 23 -8.25 3.20 16.22
CA ASN A 23 -7.72 4.46 15.69
C ASN A 23 -7.23 4.26 14.25
N LYS A 24 -7.98 4.84 13.30
CA LYS A 24 -7.66 4.74 11.88
C LYS A 24 -6.26 5.25 11.52
N HIS A 25 -5.74 6.26 12.20
CA HIS A 25 -4.42 6.82 11.91
C HIS A 25 -3.32 5.85 12.31
N ILE A 26 -3.45 5.22 13.49
CA ILE A 26 -2.53 4.20 13.97
C ILE A 26 -2.61 2.96 13.06
N ALA A 27 -3.81 2.52 12.69
CA ALA A 27 -3.99 1.38 11.79
C ALA A 27 -3.31 1.60 10.43
N VAL A 28 -3.46 2.79 9.84
CA VAL A 28 -2.78 3.16 8.59
C VAL A 28 -1.26 3.13 8.76
N LEU A 29 -0.73 3.75 9.82
CA LEU A 29 0.71 3.78 10.07
C LEU A 29 1.29 2.37 10.25
N LEU A 30 0.64 1.52 11.05
CA LEU A 30 1.05 0.13 11.23
C LEU A 30 0.99 -0.66 9.93
N SER A 31 -0.08 -0.49 9.13
CA SER A 31 -0.18 -1.16 7.83
C SER A 31 0.93 -0.75 6.86
N ALA A 32 1.29 0.53 6.84
CA ALA A 32 2.35 1.08 5.99
C ALA A 32 3.74 0.58 6.38
N VAL A 33 4.01 0.44 7.67
CA VAL A 33 5.28 -0.13 8.17
C VAL A 33 5.40 -1.60 7.74
N VAL A 34 4.36 -2.39 7.97
CA VAL A 34 4.36 -3.82 7.59
C VAL A 34 4.52 -3.98 6.08
N PHE A 35 3.82 -3.18 5.27
CA PHE A 35 3.97 -3.21 3.81
C PHE A 35 5.38 -2.85 3.37
N GLY A 36 6.00 -1.83 3.96
CA GLY A 36 7.40 -1.50 3.67
C GLY A 36 8.37 -2.63 4.02
N MET A 37 8.16 -3.28 5.17
CA MET A 37 8.98 -4.42 5.62
C MET A 37 8.90 -5.62 4.66
N ASP A 38 7.72 -5.89 4.11
CA ASP A 38 7.51 -6.95 3.11
C ASP A 38 8.40 -6.76 1.86
N HIS A 39 8.78 -5.51 1.56
CA HIS A 39 9.59 -5.17 0.39
C HIS A 39 11.11 -5.18 0.65
N VAL A 40 11.55 -5.46 1.89
CA VAL A 40 12.98 -5.52 2.23
C VAL A 40 13.69 -6.69 1.52
N GLY A 41 12.97 -7.78 1.22
CA GLY A 41 13.53 -8.97 0.55
C GLY A 41 13.75 -8.82 -0.95
N ASN A 42 13.41 -7.66 -1.55
CA ASN A 42 13.54 -7.46 -2.99
C ASN A 42 15.01 -7.32 -3.41
N ILE A 43 15.36 -7.86 -4.59
CA ILE A 43 16.74 -7.88 -5.13
C ILE A 43 17.37 -6.48 -5.21
N HIS A 44 16.55 -5.45 -5.41
CA HIS A 44 16.97 -4.05 -5.49
C HIS A 44 16.48 -3.20 -4.31
N ALA A 45 16.18 -3.81 -3.16
CA ALA A 45 15.69 -3.09 -2.01
C ALA A 45 16.73 -2.05 -1.53
N THR A 46 16.31 -0.79 -1.47
CA THR A 46 17.06 0.30 -0.83
C THR A 46 16.17 0.95 0.23
N ALA A 47 16.76 1.64 1.19
CA ALA A 47 15.99 2.38 2.20
C ALA A 47 14.99 3.36 1.58
N ILE A 48 15.38 4.02 0.48
CA ILE A 48 14.53 4.94 -0.28
C ILE A 48 13.34 4.22 -0.90
N LEU A 49 13.56 3.05 -1.52
CA LEU A 49 12.47 2.26 -2.11
C LEU A 49 11.52 1.70 -1.05
N ILE A 50 12.05 1.25 0.09
CA ILE A 50 11.24 0.78 1.23
C ILE A 50 10.34 1.91 1.76
N ILE A 51 10.91 3.10 1.98
CA ILE A 51 10.15 4.28 2.41
C ILE A 51 9.10 4.67 1.36
N SER A 52 9.47 4.65 0.08
CA SER A 52 8.54 4.94 -1.03
C SER A 52 7.36 3.96 -1.05
N ASN A 53 7.61 2.66 -0.86
CA ASN A 53 6.58 1.63 -0.79
C ASN A 53 5.65 1.83 0.42
N SER A 54 6.20 2.16 1.61
CA SER A 54 5.41 2.51 2.79
C SER A 54 4.52 3.73 2.56
N LEU A 55 5.04 4.78 1.90
CA LEU A 55 4.25 5.97 1.56
C LEU A 55 3.14 5.66 0.54
N GLY A 56 3.41 4.77 -0.41
CA GLY A 56 2.39 4.22 -1.30
C GLY A 56 1.25 3.57 -0.51
N GLU A 57 1.58 2.72 0.48
CA GLU A 57 0.57 2.08 1.32
C GLU A 57 -0.28 3.07 2.12
N VAL A 58 0.31 4.16 2.62
CA VAL A 58 -0.46 5.25 3.25
C VAL A 58 -1.46 5.86 2.25
N MET A 59 -1.02 6.16 1.03
CA MET A 59 -1.88 6.73 -0.02
C MET A 59 -3.05 5.79 -0.35
N TYR A 60 -2.78 4.51 -0.55
CA TYR A 60 -3.79 3.50 -0.87
C TYR A 60 -4.76 3.25 0.28
N SER A 61 -4.26 3.23 1.52
CA SER A 61 -5.11 3.12 2.70
C SER A 61 -6.06 4.31 2.83
N ILE A 62 -5.58 5.54 2.59
CA ILE A 62 -6.45 6.73 2.58
C ILE A 62 -7.49 6.66 1.46
N ALA A 63 -7.09 6.22 0.26
CA ALA A 63 -7.99 6.03 -0.87
C ALA A 63 -9.09 5.00 -0.56
N TYR A 64 -8.73 3.87 0.05
CA TYR A 64 -9.68 2.85 0.50
C TYR A 64 -10.62 3.38 1.59
N LEU A 65 -10.10 4.07 2.60
CA LEU A 65 -10.92 4.60 3.70
C LEU A 65 -11.94 5.65 3.23
N LYS A 66 -11.59 6.44 2.21
CA LYS A 66 -12.48 7.45 1.62
C LYS A 66 -13.49 6.85 0.65
N SER A 67 -13.06 5.95 -0.24
CA SER A 67 -13.91 5.37 -1.28
C SER A 67 -14.74 4.19 -0.79
N LYS A 68 -14.30 3.51 0.27
CA LYS A 68 -14.82 2.21 0.74
C LYS A 68 -14.89 1.16 -0.37
N SER A 69 -14.02 1.28 -1.38
CA SER A 69 -14.03 0.44 -2.57
C SER A 69 -12.65 -0.15 -2.84
N LEU A 70 -12.55 -1.48 -2.77
CA LEU A 70 -11.33 -2.19 -3.20
C LEU A 70 -11.08 -1.99 -4.69
N TYR A 71 -12.13 -1.95 -5.51
CA TYR A 71 -12.01 -1.71 -6.94
C TYR A 71 -11.31 -0.38 -7.23
N PHE A 72 -11.68 0.68 -6.51
CA PHE A 72 -11.04 1.98 -6.65
C PHE A 72 -9.55 1.92 -6.30
N THR A 73 -9.20 1.29 -5.17
CA THR A 73 -7.79 1.19 -4.76
C THR A 73 -6.98 0.32 -5.71
N ILE A 74 -7.53 -0.78 -6.24
CA ILE A 74 -6.89 -1.62 -7.25
C ILE A 74 -6.57 -0.83 -8.52
N VAL A 75 -7.53 -0.04 -9.02
CA VAL A 75 -7.33 0.81 -10.19
C VAL A 75 -6.28 1.89 -9.90
N LEU A 76 -6.30 2.49 -8.71
CA LEU A 76 -5.30 3.49 -8.30
C LEU A 76 -3.90 2.88 -8.20
N TYR A 77 -3.76 1.69 -7.61
CA TYR A 77 -2.51 0.95 -7.52
C TYR A 77 -1.96 0.67 -8.92
N PHE A 78 -2.79 0.12 -9.80
CA PHE A 78 -2.40 -0.14 -11.19
C PHE A 78 -1.98 1.14 -11.91
N SER A 79 -2.71 2.24 -11.69
CA SER A 79 -2.39 3.54 -12.30
C SER A 79 -1.03 4.06 -11.80
N TRP A 80 -0.77 4.00 -10.50
CA TRP A 80 0.52 4.40 -9.94
C TRP A 80 1.66 3.54 -10.47
N ASP A 81 1.45 2.23 -10.55
CA ASP A 81 2.45 1.31 -11.09
C ASP A 81 2.72 1.56 -12.58
N PHE A 82 1.66 1.78 -13.36
CA PHE A 82 1.76 2.19 -14.76
C PHE A 82 2.58 3.48 -14.92
N PHE A 83 2.31 4.52 -14.12
CA PHE A 83 3.06 5.78 -14.18
C PHE A 83 4.51 5.63 -13.75
N LYS A 84 4.80 4.87 -12.68
CA LYS A 84 6.18 4.58 -12.28
C LYS A 84 6.94 3.93 -13.42
N ASN A 85 6.38 2.89 -14.03
CA ASN A 85 7.03 2.19 -15.14
C ASN A 85 7.12 3.06 -16.41
N LEU A 86 6.12 3.90 -16.68
CA LEU A 86 6.13 4.79 -17.84
C LEU A 86 7.22 5.86 -17.74
N TYR A 87 7.40 6.48 -16.57
CA TYR A 87 8.35 7.57 -16.38
C TYR A 87 9.75 7.11 -15.96
N TRP A 88 9.84 6.02 -15.19
CA TRP A 88 11.08 5.53 -14.59
C TRP A 88 11.52 4.16 -15.13
N GLY A 89 10.71 3.49 -15.97
CA GLY A 89 11.02 2.16 -16.52
C GLY A 89 11.92 2.15 -17.76
N PHE A 90 12.45 3.30 -18.18
CA PHE A 90 13.47 3.43 -19.23
C PHE A 90 14.88 3.76 -18.69
N LEU A 91 15.09 3.68 -17.37
CA LEU A 91 16.39 3.86 -16.71
C LEU A 91 16.77 2.65 -15.86
#